data_AF-A0A7I7NGX5-F1
#
_entry.id   AF-A0A7I7NGX5-F1
#
_cell.length_a   1.000
_cell.length_b   1.000
_cell.length_c   1.000
_cell.angle_alpha   90.00
_cell.angle_beta   90.00
_cell.angle_gamma   90.00
#
_symmetry.space_group_name_H-M   'P 1'
#
loop_
_entity.id
_entity.type
_entity.pdbx_description
1 polymer ?
#
loop_
_entity_poly.entity_id
_entity_poly.type
_entity_poly.pdbx_seq_one_letter_code
_entity_poly.pdbx_strand_id
1 'polypeptide(L)'
;MPTALLHGLPPVVDERASVLILGSFPSVRSLAASQYYANPRNAFWQITGELFGFDVTAPYELRLEALRSHRVALWDVLRQCRRLGSADSAIDPKSLVVNDFSELFANYPDITRVYFNGAKAAELYRRLAGADGPHRPLHHERLPSTSPAHVMRAGEKLAAWRAISAPIASAAQPGEAGRRQSDSAPIASAAQPGEAGRRQSDSAPIASAAQPGEAGRRQSDSAPIASAAQPGEAGRRQSDSAPIASAAQPGEAGRRQSSPS
;
A
#
# COMPACT_ATOMS: atom_id res chain seq x y z
N MET A 1 21.49 32.96 3.52
CA MET A 1 22.12 31.76 2.95
C MET A 1 21.02 30.78 2.53
N PRO A 2 21.04 30.23 1.30
CA PRO A 2 20.09 29.19 0.92
C PRO A 2 20.30 27.96 1.81
N THR A 3 19.23 27.43 2.39
CA THR A 3 19.28 26.23 3.23
C THR A 3 19.83 25.05 2.43
N ALA A 4 20.65 24.19 3.03
CA ALA A 4 21.21 23.00 2.36
C ALA A 4 20.12 22.13 1.73
N LEU A 5 20.46 21.47 0.61
CA LEU A 5 19.57 20.48 -0.01
C LEU A 5 19.52 19.24 0.87
N LEU A 6 18.33 18.86 1.31
CA LEU A 6 18.09 17.70 2.16
C LEU A 6 17.66 16.52 1.28
N HIS A 7 18.02 15.32 1.72
CA HIS A 7 17.64 14.06 1.10
C HIS A 7 16.69 13.29 2.03
N GLY A 8 15.64 12.70 1.47
CA GLY A 8 14.69 11.86 2.18
C GLY A 8 15.29 10.51 2.55
N LEU A 9 14.48 9.67 3.18
CA LEU A 9 14.84 8.31 3.56
C LEU A 9 14.42 7.30 2.46
N PRO A 10 15.07 6.13 2.37
CA PRO A 10 14.62 5.06 1.48
C PRO A 10 13.25 4.53 1.93
N PRO A 11 12.44 3.95 1.02
CA PRO A 11 11.17 3.36 1.40
C PRO A 11 11.37 2.17 2.36
N VAL A 12 10.54 2.07 3.40
CA VAL A 12 10.42 0.83 4.18
C VAL A 12 9.29 0.02 3.57
N VAL A 13 9.65 -1.02 2.84
CA VAL A 13 8.71 -1.83 2.06
C VAL A 13 9.20 -3.29 2.03
N ASP A 14 8.28 -4.22 1.81
CA ASP A 14 8.57 -5.62 1.45
C ASP A 14 7.60 -6.07 0.34
N GLU A 15 7.84 -7.26 -0.24
CA GLU A 15 7.06 -7.81 -1.36
C GLU A 15 5.56 -8.00 -1.05
N ARG A 16 5.19 -8.06 0.24
CA ARG A 16 3.80 -8.26 0.68
C ARG A 16 3.11 -6.93 0.93
N ALA A 17 3.77 -5.79 0.75
CA ALA A 17 3.17 -4.49 0.99
C ALA A 17 1.88 -4.32 0.16
N SER A 18 0.80 -3.91 0.84
CA SER A 18 -0.48 -3.58 0.19
C SER A 18 -1.00 -2.19 0.54
N VAL A 19 -0.47 -1.63 1.64
CA VAL A 19 -0.73 -0.27 2.12
C VAL A 19 0.58 0.50 2.06
N LEU A 20 0.55 1.71 1.48
CA LEU A 20 1.65 2.66 1.52
C LEU A 20 1.22 3.90 2.30
N ILE A 21 1.98 4.27 3.33
CA ILE A 21 1.78 5.50 4.08
C ILE A 21 2.82 6.52 3.63
N LEU A 22 2.35 7.68 3.17
CA LEU A 22 3.20 8.76 2.68
C LEU A 22 3.17 9.96 3.60
N GLY A 23 4.34 10.32 4.14
CA GLY A 23 4.58 11.65 4.68
C GLY A 23 4.94 12.67 3.58
N SER A 24 5.08 13.93 3.96
CA SER A 24 5.56 14.99 3.05
C SER A 24 7.07 14.88 2.84
N PHE A 25 7.83 14.98 3.93
CA PHE A 25 9.28 14.86 4.00
C PHE A 25 9.75 14.60 5.44
N PRO A 26 10.79 13.78 5.69
CA PRO A 26 11.20 13.43 7.06
C PRO A 26 11.59 14.67 7.87
N SER A 27 11.22 14.72 9.15
CA SER A 27 11.61 15.81 10.06
C SER A 27 13.13 15.89 10.28
N VAL A 28 13.64 16.99 10.84
CA VAL A 28 15.08 17.11 11.19
C VAL A 28 15.53 15.94 12.09
N ARG A 29 14.70 15.56 13.06
CA ARG A 29 15.01 14.40 13.94
C ARG A 29 15.00 13.09 13.18
N SER A 30 14.07 12.93 12.24
CA SER A 30 13.96 11.74 11.40
C SER A 30 15.16 11.56 10.49
N LEU A 31 15.64 12.66 9.88
CA LEU A 31 16.86 12.66 9.08
C LEU A 31 18.09 12.36 9.94
N ALA A 32 18.23 13.01 11.09
CA ALA A 32 19.37 12.80 11.99
C ALA A 32 19.45 11.35 12.51
N ALA A 33 18.30 10.73 12.79
CA ALA A 33 18.24 9.34 13.25
C ALA A 33 18.24 8.32 12.09
N SER A 34 18.05 8.74 10.84
CA SER A 34 17.72 7.86 9.71
C SER A 34 16.49 6.97 9.99
N GLN A 35 15.48 7.54 10.65
CA GLN A 35 14.26 6.83 11.08
C GLN A 35 12.99 7.63 10.78
N TYR A 36 12.01 6.98 10.17
CA TYR A 36 10.69 7.58 9.98
C TYR A 36 10.04 7.93 11.32
N TYR A 37 9.42 9.11 11.36
CA TYR A 37 8.66 9.60 12.53
C TYR A 37 9.44 9.59 13.86
N ALA A 38 10.77 9.71 13.83
CA ALA A 38 11.65 9.71 15.02
C ALA A 38 11.38 10.79 16.09
N ASN A 39 10.53 11.79 15.84
CA ASN A 39 10.16 12.76 16.87
C ASN A 39 9.21 12.08 17.89
N PRO A 40 9.55 11.97 19.19
CA PRO A 40 8.69 11.33 20.19
C PRO A 40 7.32 11.99 20.37
N ARG A 41 7.19 13.26 19.98
CA ARG A 41 5.89 13.97 19.98
C ARG A 41 5.05 13.68 18.73
N ASN A 42 5.57 12.94 17.75
CA ASN A 42 4.80 12.49 16.60
C ASN A 42 3.98 11.26 17.00
N ALA A 43 2.67 11.32 16.78
CA ALA A 43 1.74 10.29 17.21
C ALA A 43 1.75 9.02 16.35
N PHE A 44 2.55 8.97 15.26
CA PHE A 44 2.53 7.85 14.30
C PHE A 44 2.74 6.51 14.99
N TRP A 45 3.83 6.35 15.73
CA TRP A 45 4.14 5.10 16.42
C TRP A 45 3.11 4.72 17.48
N GLN A 46 2.54 5.70 18.18
CA GLN A 46 1.47 5.48 19.16
C GLN A 46 0.21 4.94 18.48
N ILE A 47 -0.21 5.59 17.40
CA ILE A 47 -1.38 5.19 16.61
C ILE A 47 -1.18 3.80 16.04
N THR A 48 -0.06 3.54 15.35
CA THR A 48 0.16 2.23 14.73
C THR A 48 0.40 1.13 15.77
N GLY A 49 1.00 1.45 16.92
CA GLY A 49 1.17 0.50 18.02
C GLY A 49 -0.19 0.07 18.58
N GLU A 50 -1.13 1.00 18.72
CA GLU A 50 -2.51 0.68 19.14
C GLU A 50 -3.29 -0.09 18.07
N LEU A 51 -3.10 0.23 16.79
CA LEU A 51 -3.80 -0.45 15.69
C LEU A 51 -3.29 -1.88 15.45
N PHE A 52 -2.01 -2.13 15.64
CA PHE A 52 -1.34 -3.39 15.27
C PHE A 52 -0.79 -4.19 16.45
N GLY A 53 -0.95 -3.70 17.68
CA GLY A 53 -0.64 -4.43 18.91
C GLY A 53 0.84 -4.63 19.19
N PHE A 54 1.68 -3.62 18.92
CA PHE A 54 3.12 -3.68 19.22
C PHE A 54 3.57 -2.62 20.23
N ASP A 55 4.67 -2.89 20.94
CA ASP A 55 5.26 -1.95 21.89
C ASP A 55 5.93 -0.77 21.16
N VAL A 56 5.43 0.43 21.42
CA VAL A 56 5.91 1.69 20.85
C VAL A 56 7.32 2.06 21.30
N THR A 57 7.80 1.50 22.41
CA THR A 57 9.13 1.70 22.96
C THR A 57 10.15 0.69 22.43
N ALA A 58 9.70 -0.31 21.67
CA ALA A 58 10.58 -1.29 21.05
C ALA A 58 11.60 -0.62 20.09
N PRO A 59 12.76 -1.27 19.86
CA PRO A 59 13.71 -0.86 18.83
C PRO A 59 13.01 -0.55 17.49
N TYR A 60 13.57 0.40 16.74
CA TYR A 60 12.97 0.88 15.50
C TYR A 60 12.71 -0.25 14.51
N GLU A 61 13.64 -1.18 14.42
CA GLU A 61 13.62 -2.34 13.54
C GLU A 61 12.42 -3.26 13.85
N LEU A 62 12.15 -3.53 15.14
CA LEU A 62 10.99 -4.33 15.56
C LEU A 62 9.66 -3.63 15.26
N ARG A 63 9.62 -2.30 15.37
CA ARG A 63 8.44 -1.51 14.96
C ARG A 63 8.22 -1.57 13.45
N LEU A 64 9.29 -1.58 12.65
CA LEU A 64 9.19 -1.78 11.20
C LEU A 64 8.73 -3.19 10.83
N GLU A 65 9.22 -4.22 11.52
CA GLU A 65 8.78 -5.59 11.34
C GLU A 65 7.28 -5.75 11.64
N ALA A 66 6.79 -5.11 12.71
CA ALA A 66 5.37 -5.09 13.03
C ALA A 66 4.51 -4.42 11.94
N LEU A 67 4.99 -3.34 11.32
CA LEU A 67 4.28 -2.74 10.18
C LEU A 67 4.29 -3.66 8.95
N ARG A 68 5.44 -4.28 8.65
CA ARG A 68 5.60 -5.21 7.53
C ARG A 68 4.73 -6.46 7.67
N SER A 69 4.60 -7.01 8.88
CA SER A 69 3.71 -8.15 9.14
C SER A 69 2.24 -7.82 8.86
N HIS A 70 1.87 -6.53 8.94
CA HIS A 70 0.56 -5.98 8.58
C HIS A 70 0.51 -5.42 7.14
N ARG A 71 1.51 -5.73 6.29
CA ARG A 71 1.58 -5.31 4.88
C ARG A 71 1.61 -3.78 4.70
N VAL A 72 2.13 -3.05 5.69
CA VAL A 72 2.25 -1.59 5.68
C VAL A 72 3.67 -1.17 5.30
N ALA A 73 3.78 -0.39 4.24
CA ALA A 73 5.00 0.28 3.80
C ALA A 73 4.99 1.76 4.18
N LEU A 74 6.19 2.34 4.37
CA LEU A 74 6.40 3.75 4.68
C LEU A 74 7.28 4.42 3.62
N TRP A 75 6.90 5.63 3.23
CA TRP A 75 7.78 6.52 2.50
C TRP A 75 7.38 7.98 2.69
N ASP A 76 8.02 8.88 1.96
CA ASP A 76 7.65 10.28 1.84
C ASP A 76 7.43 10.64 0.37
N VAL A 77 6.70 11.72 0.10
CA VAL A 77 6.48 12.19 -1.28
C VAL A 77 7.75 12.78 -1.88
N LEU A 78 8.49 13.56 -1.10
CA LEU A 78 9.69 14.23 -1.58
C LEU A 78 10.93 13.37 -1.35
N ARG A 79 11.66 13.13 -2.43
CA ARG A 79 13.03 12.58 -2.41
C ARG A 79 14.01 13.62 -1.88
N GLN A 80 13.87 14.87 -2.31
CA GLN A 80 14.76 15.97 -1.91
C GLN A 80 13.99 17.29 -1.84
N CYS A 81 14.40 18.15 -0.91
CA CYS A 81 14.00 19.55 -0.88
C CYS A 81 14.95 20.39 -0.02
N ARG A 82 14.85 21.71 -0.12
CA ARG A 82 15.40 22.65 0.85
C ARG A 82 14.30 23.01 1.83
N ARG A 83 14.56 22.86 3.13
CA ARG A 83 13.60 23.19 4.21
C ARG A 83 14.33 23.66 5.46
N LEU A 84 13.91 24.80 6.02
CA LEU A 84 14.39 25.24 7.34
C LEU A 84 13.56 24.57 8.44
N GLY A 85 14.22 23.87 9.37
CA GLY A 85 13.53 23.16 10.44
C GLY A 85 12.71 21.98 9.92
N SER A 86 11.60 21.65 10.62
CA SER A 86 10.76 20.47 10.32
C SER A 86 9.37 20.81 9.80
N ALA A 87 9.01 22.09 9.70
CA ALA A 87 7.67 22.49 9.30
C ALA A 87 7.49 22.40 7.78
N ASP A 88 6.38 21.81 7.35
CA ASP A 88 6.02 21.73 5.93
C ASP A 88 5.89 23.10 5.25
N SER A 89 5.49 24.12 6.01
CA SER A 89 5.41 25.51 5.53
C SER A 89 6.76 26.12 5.19
N ALA A 90 7.86 25.54 5.66
CA ALA A 90 9.22 26.00 5.42
C ALA A 90 9.90 25.29 4.24
N ILE A 91 9.19 24.39 3.53
CA ILE A 91 9.71 23.72 2.34
C ILE A 91 9.75 24.74 1.20
N ASP A 92 10.90 24.90 0.57
CA ASP A 92 11.07 25.75 -0.61
C ASP A 92 10.42 25.10 -1.84
N PRO A 93 9.33 25.68 -2.41
CA PRO A 93 8.62 25.11 -3.53
C PRO A 93 9.44 24.98 -4.81
N LYS A 94 10.57 25.71 -4.94
CA LYS A 94 11.46 25.65 -6.11
C LYS A 94 12.47 24.51 -6.06
N SER A 95 12.53 23.80 -4.92
CA SER A 95 13.55 22.76 -4.66
C SER A 95 13.00 21.33 -4.64
N LEU A 96 11.72 21.17 -4.97
CA LEU A 96 10.99 19.91 -4.81
C LEU A 96 11.44 18.87 -5.83
N VAL A 97 11.91 17.73 -5.34
CA VAL A 97 12.15 16.52 -6.15
C VAL A 97 11.31 15.41 -5.55
N VAL A 98 10.39 14.83 -6.32
CA VAL A 98 9.57 13.71 -5.88
C VAL A 98 10.33 12.39 -5.96
N ASN A 99 9.90 11.43 -5.15
CA ASN A 99 10.33 10.04 -5.27
C ASN A 99 9.76 9.39 -6.54
N ASP A 100 10.42 8.34 -7.03
CA ASP A 100 9.98 7.58 -8.20
C ASP A 100 8.88 6.58 -7.80
N PHE A 101 7.64 7.05 -7.86
CA PHE A 101 6.47 6.22 -7.58
C PHE A 101 6.20 5.22 -8.70
N SER A 102 6.63 5.49 -9.93
CA SER A 102 6.45 4.55 -11.05
C SER A 102 7.28 3.30 -10.83
N GLU A 103 8.55 3.47 -10.43
CA GLU A 103 9.44 2.37 -10.05
C GLU A 103 8.91 1.61 -8.83
N LEU A 104 8.44 2.33 -7.80
CA LEU A 104 7.89 1.70 -6.60
C LEU A 104 6.70 0.79 -6.94
N PHE A 105 5.71 1.28 -7.69
CA PHE A 105 4.52 0.49 -8.00
C PHE A 105 4.79 -0.63 -9.00
N ALA A 106 5.81 -0.49 -9.86
CA ALA A 106 6.27 -1.59 -10.70
C ALA A 106 6.90 -2.72 -9.88
N ASN A 107 7.68 -2.38 -8.86
CA ASN A 107 8.37 -3.35 -7.99
C ASN A 107 7.45 -3.96 -6.92
N TYR A 108 6.43 -3.23 -6.47
CA TYR A 108 5.50 -3.65 -5.42
C TYR A 108 4.05 -3.55 -5.91
N PRO A 109 3.64 -4.43 -6.85
CA PRO A 109 2.35 -4.32 -7.52
C PRO A 109 1.17 -4.49 -6.55
N ASP A 110 1.34 -5.18 -5.41
CA ASP A 110 0.30 -5.41 -4.41
C ASP A 110 -0.11 -4.14 -3.64
N ILE A 111 0.67 -3.06 -3.73
CA ILE A 111 0.31 -1.77 -3.17
C ILE A 111 -0.87 -1.21 -3.96
N THR A 112 -2.04 -1.21 -3.31
CA THR A 112 -3.31 -0.74 -3.90
C THR A 112 -3.93 0.39 -3.10
N ARG A 113 -3.40 0.67 -1.90
CA ARG A 113 -3.89 1.70 -1.00
C ARG A 113 -2.76 2.63 -0.62
N VAL A 114 -2.93 3.93 -0.87
CA VAL A 114 -1.99 4.98 -0.46
C VAL A 114 -2.69 5.93 0.50
N TYR A 115 -2.15 6.04 1.70
CA TYR A 115 -2.64 6.94 2.73
C TYR A 115 -1.66 8.09 2.95
N PHE A 116 -2.15 9.31 2.83
CA PHE A 116 -1.34 10.51 3.05
C PHE A 116 -1.42 10.95 4.50
N ASN A 117 -0.28 11.01 5.17
CA ASN A 117 -0.15 11.55 6.53
C ASN A 117 -0.19 13.09 6.49
N GLY A 118 -1.39 13.65 6.35
CA GLY A 118 -1.65 15.08 6.32
C GLY A 118 -1.84 15.68 4.92
N ALA A 119 -2.30 16.93 4.90
CA ALA A 119 -2.68 17.62 3.68
C ALA A 119 -1.51 17.89 2.74
N LYS A 120 -0.31 18.21 3.27
CA LYS A 120 0.85 18.53 2.45
C LYS A 120 1.32 17.34 1.61
N ALA A 121 1.38 16.13 2.19
CA ALA A 121 1.72 14.91 1.45
C ALA A 121 0.74 14.69 0.30
N ALA A 122 -0.56 14.78 0.57
CA ALA A 122 -1.60 14.59 -0.45
C ALA A 122 -1.54 15.65 -1.57
N GLU A 123 -1.25 16.91 -1.22
CA GLU A 123 -1.08 18.02 -2.17
C GLU A 123 0.13 17.80 -3.08
N LEU A 124 1.29 17.50 -2.48
CA LEU A 124 2.53 17.29 -3.24
C LEU A 124 2.43 16.09 -4.17
N TYR A 125 1.86 14.97 -3.70
CA TYR A 125 1.70 13.77 -4.51
C TYR A 125 0.82 14.06 -5.73
N ARG A 126 -0.40 14.59 -5.52
CA ARG A 126 -1.33 14.91 -6.62
C ARG A 126 -0.75 15.89 -7.63
N ARG A 127 0.07 16.84 -7.17
CA ARG A 127 0.64 17.88 -8.03
C ARG A 127 1.84 17.39 -8.83
N LEU A 128 2.67 16.52 -8.25
CA LEU A 128 4.04 16.28 -8.74
C LEU A 128 4.34 14.82 -9.09
N ALA A 129 3.66 13.84 -8.47
CA ALA A 129 3.90 12.42 -8.74
C ALA A 129 3.22 11.92 -10.03
N GLY A 130 2.35 12.74 -10.64
CA GLY A 130 1.55 12.36 -11.80
C GLY A 130 0.26 11.61 -11.40
N ALA A 131 -0.57 11.30 -12.40
CA ALA A 131 -1.67 10.35 -12.22
C ALA A 131 -1.09 8.94 -12.01
N ASP A 132 -1.81 8.09 -11.28
CA ASP A 132 -1.44 6.68 -11.12
C ASP A 132 -1.12 6.08 -12.50
N GLY A 133 -0.03 5.32 -12.58
CA GLY A 133 0.38 4.69 -13.83
C GLY A 133 -0.81 3.98 -14.49
N PRO A 134 -0.84 3.89 -15.84
CA PRO A 134 -2.05 3.59 -16.64
C PRO A 134 -2.73 2.23 -16.40
N HIS A 135 -2.27 1.44 -15.43
CA HIS A 135 -2.60 0.02 -15.31
C HIS A 135 -3.28 -0.39 -14.01
N ARG A 136 -3.47 0.50 -13.02
CA ARG A 136 -4.20 0.10 -11.79
C ARG A 136 -4.86 1.25 -11.04
N PRO A 137 -6.15 1.17 -10.67
CA PRO A 137 -6.75 2.14 -9.77
C PRO A 137 -6.12 2.00 -8.38
N LEU A 138 -5.46 3.04 -7.91
CA LEU A 138 -5.01 3.16 -6.52
C LEU A 138 -6.10 3.84 -5.69
N HIS A 139 -6.36 3.28 -4.51
CA HIS A 139 -7.18 3.95 -3.51
C HIS A 139 -6.33 4.98 -2.78
N HIS A 140 -6.77 6.24 -2.83
CA HIS A 140 -6.11 7.37 -2.21
C HIS A 140 -6.94 7.97 -1.10
N GLU A 141 -6.37 8.06 0.10
CA GLU A 141 -7.04 8.67 1.23
C GLU A 141 -6.10 9.59 2.02
N ARG A 142 -6.61 10.75 2.43
CA ARG A 142 -5.87 11.68 3.30
C ARG A 142 -6.27 11.45 4.75
N LEU A 143 -5.28 11.14 5.58
CA LEU A 143 -5.43 11.02 7.03
C LEU A 143 -5.03 12.33 7.74
N PRO A 144 -5.53 12.57 8.97
CA PRO A 144 -5.04 13.65 9.82
C PRO A 144 -3.54 13.48 10.10
N SER A 145 -2.79 14.58 10.13
CA SER A 145 -1.34 14.49 10.33
C SER A 145 -1.00 13.99 11.74
N THR A 146 -0.02 13.09 11.84
CA THR A 146 0.53 12.62 13.11
C THR A 146 1.54 13.57 13.74
N SER A 147 1.92 14.64 13.03
CA SER A 147 2.80 15.69 13.55
C SER A 147 2.19 16.41 14.76
N PRO A 148 2.99 16.84 15.75
CA PRO A 148 2.49 17.65 16.86
C PRO A 148 1.92 19.01 16.43
N ALA A 149 2.26 19.49 15.23
CA ALA A 149 1.68 20.73 14.68
C ALA A 149 0.19 20.58 14.31
N HIS A 150 -0.31 19.35 14.16
CA HIS A 150 -1.71 19.08 13.85
C HIS A 150 -2.49 18.72 15.11
N VAL A 151 -3.15 19.73 15.67
CA VAL A 151 -3.96 19.64 16.89
C VAL A 151 -5.29 18.94 16.57
N MET A 152 -5.49 17.77 17.16
CA MET A 152 -6.70 16.95 17.07
C MET A 152 -6.74 16.06 18.30
N ARG A 153 -7.93 15.71 18.80
CA ARG A 153 -8.04 14.78 19.93
C ARG A 153 -7.44 13.42 19.56
N ALA A 154 -6.72 12.81 20.49
CA ALA A 154 -6.04 11.54 20.24
C ALA A 154 -6.99 10.44 19.74
N GLY A 155 -8.17 10.29 20.38
CA GLY A 155 -9.18 9.32 19.98
C GLY A 155 -9.78 9.57 18.59
N GLU A 156 -10.03 10.83 18.22
CA GLU A 156 -10.51 11.19 16.87
C GLU A 156 -9.45 10.92 15.81
N LYS A 157 -8.18 11.22 16.12
CA LYS A 157 -7.05 10.95 15.23
C LYS A 157 -6.87 9.45 15.02
N LEU A 158 -6.87 8.67 16.09
CA LEU A 158 -6.82 7.20 16.01
C LEU A 158 -7.99 6.64 15.21
N ALA A 159 -9.22 7.13 15.44
CA ALA A 159 -10.41 6.66 14.74
C ALA A 159 -10.29 6.87 13.22
N ALA A 160 -9.78 8.01 12.77
CA ALA A 160 -9.50 8.24 11.35
C ALA A 160 -8.43 7.28 10.81
N TRP A 161 -7.39 7.01 11.59
CA TRP A 161 -6.30 6.13 11.20
C TRP A 161 -6.68 4.65 11.14
N ARG A 162 -7.82 4.21 11.71
CA ARG A 162 -8.33 2.83 11.52
C ARG A 162 -8.61 2.48 10.05
N ALA A 163 -8.72 3.47 9.16
CA ALA A 163 -8.86 3.24 7.72
C ALA A 163 -7.72 2.37 7.14
N ILE A 164 -6.49 2.44 7.69
CA ILE A 164 -5.35 1.70 7.14
C ILE A 164 -5.41 0.19 7.40
N SER A 165 -6.21 -0.25 8.38
CA SER A 165 -6.40 -1.66 8.72
C SER A 165 -7.72 -2.23 8.17
N ALA A 166 -8.57 -1.38 7.58
CA ALA A 166 -9.83 -1.83 7.02
C ALA A 166 -9.62 -2.62 5.72
N PRO A 167 -10.35 -3.74 5.51
CA PRO A 167 -10.43 -4.33 4.18
C PRO A 167 -11.12 -3.35 3.23
N ILE A 168 -10.70 -3.31 1.96
CA ILE A 168 -11.47 -2.59 0.95
C ILE A 168 -12.79 -3.36 0.80
N ALA A 169 -13.91 -2.71 1.11
CA ALA A 169 -15.21 -3.21 0.69
C ALA A 169 -15.19 -3.25 -0.83
N SER A 170 -15.14 -4.46 -1.41
CA SER A 170 -15.22 -4.63 -2.86
C SER A 170 -16.49 -3.96 -3.36
N ALA A 171 -16.34 -2.92 -4.18
CA ALA A 171 -17.46 -2.26 -4.82
C ALA A 171 -18.13 -3.25 -5.78
N ALA A 172 -19.33 -3.72 -5.38
CA ALA A 172 -20.34 -4.41 -6.18
C ALA A 172 -19.90 -5.67 -6.96
N GLN A 173 -20.39 -6.83 -6.52
CA GLN A 173 -20.88 -7.82 -7.50
C GLN A 173 -22.24 -7.31 -8.02
N PRO A 174 -22.42 -7.09 -9.33
CA PRO A 174 -23.75 -6.93 -9.91
C PRO A 174 -24.36 -8.31 -10.10
N GLY A 175 -25.49 -8.56 -9.43
CA GLY A 175 -26.44 -9.59 -9.84
C GLY A 175 -26.68 -10.71 -8.84
N GLU A 176 -27.63 -10.50 -7.93
CA GLU A 176 -28.65 -11.54 -7.73
C GLU A 176 -30.02 -10.87 -7.85
N ALA A 177 -30.53 -10.95 -9.08
CA ALA A 177 -31.91 -10.62 -9.37
C ALA A 177 -32.82 -11.60 -8.62
N GLY A 178 -33.75 -11.04 -7.84
CA GLY A 178 -35.07 -11.61 -7.59
C GLY A 178 -35.15 -13.01 -7.01
N ARG A 179 -35.27 -13.10 -5.68
CA ARG A 179 -36.19 -14.06 -5.06
C ARG A 179 -37.20 -13.30 -4.22
N ARG A 180 -38.41 -13.17 -4.77
CA ARG A 180 -39.61 -12.87 -3.99
C ARG A 180 -39.79 -14.03 -3.00
N GLN A 181 -39.64 -13.78 -1.72
CA GLN A 181 -40.17 -14.66 -0.69
C GLN A 181 -41.64 -14.28 -0.47
N SER A 182 -42.50 -15.19 -0.91
CA SER A 182 -43.91 -15.24 -0.59
C SER A 182 -44.08 -15.73 0.85
N ASP A 183 -44.20 -14.81 1.80
CA ASP A 183 -44.69 -15.14 3.12
C ASP A 183 -46.21 -15.04 3.16
N SER A 184 -46.77 -16.20 3.49
CA SER A 184 -48.19 -16.49 3.55
C SER A 184 -48.74 -16.02 4.90
N ALA A 185 -49.78 -15.19 4.89
CA ALA A 185 -50.62 -14.94 6.06
C ALA A 185 -52.08 -15.25 5.71
N PRO A 186 -52.82 -16.03 6.53
CA PRO A 186 -54.18 -16.41 6.22
C PRO A 186 -55.14 -15.32 6.74
N ILE A 187 -56.06 -14.86 5.88
CA ILE A 187 -57.29 -14.21 6.34
C ILE A 187 -58.45 -14.86 5.62
N ALA A 188 -59.38 -15.33 6.44
CA ALA A 188 -60.58 -16.03 6.06
C ALA A 188 -61.64 -15.11 5.41
N SER A 189 -62.48 -15.76 4.62
CA SER A 189 -63.94 -15.55 4.54
C SER A 189 -64.51 -14.63 3.45
N ALA A 190 -65.36 -15.28 2.66
CA ALA A 190 -66.66 -14.86 2.11
C ALA A 190 -66.76 -14.36 0.65
N ALA A 191 -67.73 -15.01 -0.03
CA ALA A 191 -68.56 -14.60 -1.16
C ALA A 191 -68.15 -14.98 -2.61
N GLN A 192 -68.97 -15.86 -3.21
CA GLN A 192 -69.18 -16.10 -4.65
C GLN A 192 -70.01 -14.96 -5.29
N PRO A 193 -70.51 -15.07 -6.55
CA PRO A 193 -69.85 -15.29 -7.85
C PRO A 193 -70.22 -14.17 -8.86
N GLY A 194 -69.57 -14.11 -10.03
CA GLY A 194 -69.96 -13.16 -11.09
C GLY A 194 -69.41 -13.52 -12.47
N GLU A 195 -70.28 -13.44 -13.46
CA GLU A 195 -70.22 -14.04 -14.80
C GLU A 195 -69.24 -13.46 -15.83
N ALA A 196 -68.81 -14.38 -16.71
CA ALA A 196 -68.75 -14.30 -18.17
C ALA A 196 -68.69 -12.94 -18.90
N GLY A 197 -67.66 -12.81 -19.75
CA GLY A 197 -67.64 -11.98 -20.95
C GLY A 197 -66.44 -12.38 -21.82
N ARG A 198 -66.53 -13.46 -22.60
CA ARG A 198 -66.78 -13.45 -24.05
C ARG A 198 -65.82 -12.58 -24.89
N ARG A 199 -65.14 -13.31 -25.79
CA ARG A 199 -64.88 -13.01 -27.22
C ARG A 199 -63.83 -11.92 -27.47
N GLN A 200 -63.02 -11.99 -28.51
CA GLN A 200 -62.81 -12.93 -29.63
C GLN A 200 -61.54 -12.44 -30.35
N SER A 201 -61.02 -13.29 -31.25
CA SER A 201 -60.47 -12.92 -32.57
C SER A 201 -59.24 -11.99 -32.63
N ASP A 202 -58.22 -12.22 -33.45
CA ASP A 202 -58.05 -13.17 -34.55
C ASP A 202 -56.57 -13.14 -34.97
N SER A 203 -56.21 -14.18 -35.75
CA SER A 203 -55.27 -14.13 -36.89
C SER A 203 -53.77 -13.88 -36.63
N ALA A 204 -53.05 -15.00 -36.48
CA ALA A 204 -52.01 -15.57 -37.38
C ALA A 204 -51.60 -14.81 -38.68
N PRO A 205 -50.59 -15.25 -39.48
CA PRO A 205 -49.46 -16.17 -39.23
C PRO A 205 -48.09 -15.69 -39.82
N ILE A 206 -47.04 -16.41 -39.41
CA ILE A 206 -45.92 -17.01 -40.20
C ILE A 206 -45.34 -16.22 -41.40
N ALA A 207 -44.03 -15.97 -41.35
CA ALA A 207 -43.17 -15.96 -42.52
C ALA A 207 -41.98 -16.93 -42.33
N SER A 208 -41.87 -17.80 -43.32
CA SER A 208 -40.84 -18.82 -43.57
C SER A 208 -39.92 -18.32 -44.67
N ALA A 209 -38.62 -18.61 -44.61
CA ALA A 209 -37.80 -18.97 -45.79
C ALA A 209 -36.39 -19.42 -45.38
N ALA A 210 -35.84 -20.32 -46.20
CA ALA A 210 -34.74 -21.24 -45.94
C ALA A 210 -33.35 -20.78 -46.44
N GLN A 211 -32.35 -21.63 -46.13
CA GLN A 211 -30.89 -21.64 -46.40
C GLN A 211 -30.53 -21.82 -47.92
N PRO A 212 -29.31 -22.26 -48.40
CA PRO A 212 -27.96 -22.49 -47.80
C PRO A 212 -26.74 -22.13 -48.72
N GLY A 213 -25.51 -22.42 -48.26
CA GLY A 213 -24.29 -22.68 -49.07
C GLY A 213 -23.01 -22.66 -48.20
N GLU A 214 -22.44 -23.81 -47.78
CA GLU A 214 -21.30 -24.57 -48.39
C GLU A 214 -20.01 -23.75 -48.60
N ALA A 215 -18.76 -24.19 -48.36
CA ALA A 215 -18.16 -25.45 -47.94
C ALA A 215 -16.65 -25.23 -47.60
N GLY A 216 -16.03 -26.20 -46.92
CA GLY A 216 -14.56 -26.36 -46.71
C GLY A 216 -14.18 -26.29 -45.22
N ARG A 217 -14.00 -27.36 -44.42
CA ARG A 217 -13.22 -28.62 -44.57
C ARG A 217 -11.82 -28.34 -45.12
N ARG A 218 -10.69 -28.69 -44.49
CA ARG A 218 -10.33 -29.76 -43.52
C ARG A 218 -8.93 -29.41 -42.95
N GLN A 219 -8.69 -29.62 -41.65
CA GLN A 219 -7.85 -30.69 -41.06
C GLN A 219 -6.35 -30.54 -41.35
N SER A 220 -5.56 -30.08 -40.37
CA SER A 220 -4.93 -30.84 -39.26
C SER A 220 -3.64 -31.52 -39.70
N ASP A 221 -2.55 -31.30 -38.96
CA ASP A 221 -1.74 -32.39 -38.41
C ASP A 221 -0.68 -31.89 -37.42
N SER A 222 -0.90 -32.28 -36.17
CA SER A 222 -0.01 -33.01 -35.26
C SER A 222 1.43 -33.28 -35.75
N ALA A 223 2.44 -32.90 -34.95
CA ALA A 223 3.22 -33.83 -34.12
C ALA A 223 4.49 -33.15 -33.52
N PRO A 224 4.96 -33.59 -32.34
CA PRO A 224 6.17 -33.10 -31.68
C PRO A 224 7.40 -33.95 -32.02
N ILE A 225 8.60 -33.38 -31.96
CA ILE A 225 9.87 -34.14 -31.92
C ILE A 225 10.85 -33.49 -30.94
N ALA A 226 11.43 -34.32 -30.08
CA ALA A 226 12.39 -34.05 -29.02
C ALA A 226 13.86 -33.98 -29.51
N SER A 227 14.78 -33.64 -28.58
CA SER A 227 16.18 -34.12 -28.43
C SER A 227 17.11 -32.94 -28.06
N ALA A 228 17.49 -32.77 -26.78
CA ALA A 228 18.59 -33.40 -26.02
C ALA A 228 19.96 -32.70 -26.19
N ALA A 229 20.47 -32.18 -25.07
CA ALA A 229 21.90 -32.02 -24.79
C ALA A 229 22.13 -32.14 -23.27
N GLN A 230 22.97 -33.08 -22.85
CA GLN A 230 23.59 -33.19 -21.51
C GLN A 230 25.12 -32.91 -21.65
N PRO A 231 26.00 -33.19 -20.66
CA PRO A 231 26.34 -32.38 -19.49
C PRO A 231 27.86 -32.11 -19.37
N GLY A 232 28.29 -31.25 -18.45
CA GLY A 232 29.68 -31.12 -17.98
C GLY A 232 29.78 -29.96 -16.98
N GLU A 233 30.57 -29.96 -15.92
CA GLU A 233 31.53 -30.91 -15.36
C GLU A 233 31.71 -30.52 -13.87
N ALA A 234 32.02 -31.50 -13.02
CA ALA A 234 32.23 -31.30 -11.60
C ALA A 234 33.61 -30.69 -11.30
N GLY A 235 33.65 -29.68 -10.43
CA GLY A 235 34.87 -29.19 -9.79
C GLY A 235 34.70 -29.12 -8.28
N ARG A 236 35.09 -30.19 -7.56
CA ARG A 236 35.32 -30.17 -6.11
C ARG A 236 36.73 -29.61 -5.83
N ARG A 237 36.87 -28.69 -4.86
CA ARG A 237 37.98 -28.61 -3.88
C ARG A 237 37.40 -27.99 -2.60
N GLN A 238 37.26 -28.78 -1.53
CA GLN A 238 38.16 -28.84 -0.36
C GLN A 238 38.28 -27.46 0.33
N SER A 239 37.56 -27.22 1.43
CA SER A 239 37.93 -27.56 2.82
C SER A 239 39.34 -27.11 3.18
N ASP A 240 39.44 -26.01 3.96
CA ASP A 240 40.38 -25.95 5.07
C ASP A 240 39.79 -25.11 6.21
N SER A 241 39.85 -25.72 7.38
CA SER A 241 39.35 -25.24 8.65
C SER A 241 40.52 -24.72 9.48
N ALA A 242 40.52 -23.42 9.80
CA ALA A 242 41.02 -22.78 11.04
C ALA A 242 42.51 -22.99 11.45
N PRO A 243 43.05 -22.43 12.57
CA PRO A 243 42.53 -21.42 13.50
C PRO A 243 43.60 -20.36 13.96
N ILE A 244 43.21 -19.53 14.96
CA ILE A 244 44.00 -18.89 16.05
C ILE A 244 44.68 -17.51 15.86
N ALA A 245 44.35 -16.61 16.80
CA ALA A 245 45.17 -15.62 17.56
C ALA A 245 44.55 -14.20 17.48
N SER A 246 43.80 -13.71 18.47
CA SER A 246 44.17 -13.33 19.85
C SER A 246 45.35 -12.34 19.94
N ALA A 247 45.06 -11.07 20.23
CA ALA A 247 45.70 -10.31 21.30
C ALA A 247 44.99 -8.96 21.50
N ALA A 248 44.61 -8.72 22.75
CA ALA A 248 44.23 -7.41 23.29
C ALA A 248 45.47 -6.53 23.56
N GLN A 249 45.22 -5.22 23.57
CA GLN A 249 45.88 -4.04 24.20
C GLN A 249 47.05 -4.27 25.19
N PRO A 250 47.97 -3.29 25.48
CA PRO A 250 47.66 -1.86 25.73
C PRO A 250 48.77 -0.80 25.47
N GLY A 251 48.42 0.48 25.58
CA GLY A 251 49.34 1.61 25.78
C GLY A 251 48.53 2.90 25.91
N GLU A 252 48.75 3.83 26.82
CA GLU A 252 49.76 4.00 27.86
C GLU A 252 49.18 5.02 28.87
N ALA A 253 49.58 4.89 30.12
CA ALA A 253 49.13 5.73 31.21
C ALA A 253 49.79 7.12 31.16
N GLY A 254 48.99 8.18 31.28
CA GLY A 254 49.44 9.52 31.68
C GLY A 254 48.71 9.97 32.94
N ARG A 255 49.33 9.80 34.11
CA ARG A 255 48.89 10.36 35.40
C ARG A 255 49.57 11.70 35.66
N ARG A 256 48.86 12.54 36.46
CA ARG A 256 49.34 13.61 37.38
C ARG A 256 49.68 14.97 36.70
N GLN A 257 49.27 16.15 37.19
CA GLN A 257 48.93 16.71 38.52
C GLN A 257 47.97 17.94 38.33
N SER A 258 46.88 18.15 39.09
CA SER A 258 46.74 19.05 40.28
C SER A 258 47.55 20.36 40.17
N SER A 259 47.02 21.59 40.20
CA SER A 259 46.11 22.25 41.18
C SER A 259 45.73 23.69 40.71
N PRO A 260 44.83 24.42 41.42
CA PRO A 260 44.05 25.54 40.88
C PRO A 260 44.60 26.94 41.23
N SER A 261 44.06 27.96 40.57
CA SER A 261 43.90 29.35 41.05
C SER A 261 42.63 29.93 40.45
#